data_AF-A0A7W7SLH8-F1
#
_entry.id   AF-A0A7W7SLH8-F1
#
_cell.length_a   1.000
_cell.length_b   1.000
_cell.length_c   1.000
_cell.angle_alpha   90.00
_cell.angle_beta   90.00
_cell.angle_gamma   90.00
#
_symmetry.space_group_name_H-M   'P 1'
#
loop_
_entity.id
_entity.type
_entity.pdbx_description
1 polymer ?
#
loop_
_entity_poly.entity_id
_entity_poly.type
_entity_poly.pdbx_seq_one_letter_code
_entity_poly.pdbx_strand_id
1 'polypeptide(L)' 'MDGSGSGHPAVDAAIQALVNAANLSPADQIAQYEAAHQTLRETLATIDQN' A
#
# COMPACT_ATOMS: atom_id res chain seq x y z
N MET A 1 -1.07 22.13 5.96
CA MET A 1 -0.82 20.72 6.28
C MET A 1 -1.59 19.94 5.24
N ASP A 2 -0.86 19.29 4.36
CA ASP A 2 -1.38 18.43 3.31
C ASP A 2 -2.07 17.21 3.95
N GLY A 3 -3.40 17.23 4.01
CA GLY A 3 -4.22 16.08 4.38
C GLY A 3 -4.24 15.00 3.28
N SER A 4 -3.09 14.70 2.68
CA SER A 4 -2.95 13.82 1.51
C SER A 4 -2.81 12.33 1.88
N GLY A 5 -2.67 12.01 3.17
CA GLY A 5 -2.71 10.63 3.67
C GLY A 5 -4.16 10.16 3.89
N SER A 6 -4.37 8.85 3.84
CA SER A 6 -5.62 8.18 4.22
C SER A 6 -6.05 8.43 5.67
N GLY A 7 -5.16 9.00 6.49
CA GLY A 7 -5.37 9.17 7.93
C GLY A 7 -5.12 7.89 8.73
N HIS A 8 -4.78 6.79 8.05
CA HIS A 8 -4.47 5.50 8.65
C HIS A 8 -3.01 5.12 8.35
N PRO A 9 -2.11 5.10 9.35
CA PRO A 9 -0.67 4.90 9.13
C PRO A 9 -0.30 3.65 8.32
N ALA A 10 -1.00 2.54 8.52
CA ALA A 10 -0.74 1.30 7.77
C ALA A 10 -1.25 1.37 6.32
N VAL A 11 -2.31 2.14 6.05
CA VAL A 11 -2.82 2.34 4.69
C VAL A 11 -1.86 3.28 3.95
N ASP A 12 -1.38 4.33 4.61
CA ASP A 12 -0.38 5.25 4.04
C ASP A 12 0.94 4.53 3.69
N ALA A 13 1.40 3.63 4.56
CA ALA A 13 2.57 2.80 4.29
C ALA A 13 2.39 1.88 3.07
N ALA A 14 1.20 1.27 2.91
CA ALA A 14 0.90 0.42 1.77
C ALA A 14 0.82 1.23 0.45
N ILE A 15 0.24 2.44 0.48
CA ILE A 15 0.22 3.37 -0.66
C ILE A 15 1.65 3.76 -1.04
N GLN A 16 2.49 4.09 -0.06
CA GLN A 16 3.89 4.44 -0.32
C GLN A 16 4.66 3.25 -0.91
N ALA A 17 4.38 2.02 -0.48
CA ALA A 17 4.96 0.81 -1.06
C ALA A 17 4.58 0.64 -2.54
N LEU A 18 3.34 0.91 -2.92
CA LEU A 18 2.89 0.91 -4.32
C LEU A 18 3.60 1.99 -5.15
N VAL A 19 3.77 3.19 -4.61
CA VAL A 19 4.54 4.29 -5.25
C VAL A 19 6.00 3.89 -5.46
N ASN A 20 6.61 3.22 -4.48
CA ASN A 20 7.99 2.73 -4.58
C ASN A 20 8.09 1.62 -5.63
N ALA A 21 7.13 0.69 -5.67
CA ALA A 21 7.08 -0.40 -6.63
C ALA A 21 7.01 0.11 -8.08
N ALA A 22 6.27 1.18 -8.34
CA ALA A 22 6.16 1.79 -9.67
C ALA A 22 7.50 2.28 -10.26
N ASN A 23 8.52 2.49 -9.42
CA ASN A 23 9.85 2.93 -9.85
C ASN A 23 10.83 1.75 -10.08
N LEU A 24 10.41 0.51 -9.87
CA LEU A 24 11.25 -0.67 -10.05
C LEU A 24 11.34 -1.10 -11.52
N SER A 25 12.22 -2.06 -11.79
CA SER A 25 12.27 -2.72 -13.09
C SER A 25 10.92 -3.40 -13.40
N PRO A 26 10.48 -3.48 -14.67
CA PRO A 26 9.21 -4.13 -15.00
C PRO A 26 9.11 -5.59 -14.50
N ALA A 27 10.24 -6.28 -14.37
CA ALA A 27 10.28 -7.64 -13.83
C ALA A 27 9.95 -7.70 -12.33
N ASP A 28 10.32 -6.66 -11.57
CA ASP A 28 10.12 -6.59 -10.12
C ASP A 28 8.81 -5.89 -9.72
N GLN A 29 8.23 -5.09 -10.62
CA GLN A 29 7.01 -4.33 -10.38
C GLN A 29 5.83 -5.21 -9.95
N ILE A 30 5.62 -6.36 -10.61
CA ILE A 30 4.49 -7.25 -10.33
C ILE A 30 4.58 -7.85 -8.94
N ALA A 31 5.74 -8.42 -8.57
CA ALA A 31 5.92 -9.05 -7.27
C ALA A 31 5.74 -8.04 -6.11
N GLN A 32 6.23 -6.82 -6.28
CA GLN A 32 6.10 -5.78 -5.26
C GLN A 32 4.70 -5.18 -5.21
N TYR A 33 4.03 -5.04 -6.35
CA TYR A 33 2.62 -4.65 -6.39
C TYR A 33 1.73 -5.66 -5.67
N GLU A 34 1.90 -6.95 -5.95
CA GLU A 34 1.13 -8.03 -5.31
C GLU A 34 1.34 -8.04 -3.79
N ALA A 35 2.59 -7.89 -3.33
CA ALA A 35 2.90 -7.83 -1.90
C ALA A 35 2.23 -6.62 -1.23
N ALA A 36 2.39 -5.41 -1.79
CA ALA A 36 1.79 -4.19 -1.25
C ALA A 36 0.25 -4.25 -1.27
N HIS A 37 -0.33 -4.82 -2.33
CA HIS A 37 -1.77 -5.01 -2.46
C HIS A 37 -2.32 -6.02 -1.44
N GLN A 38 -1.62 -7.13 -1.21
CA GLN A 38 -1.98 -8.11 -0.18
C GLN A 38 -2.03 -7.44 1.20
N THR A 39 -0.98 -6.71 1.57
CA THR A 39 -0.92 -5.99 2.86
C THR A 39 -2.01 -4.94 3.00
N LEU A 40 -2.29 -4.18 1.93
CA LEU A 40 -3.38 -3.19 1.94
C LEU A 40 -4.72 -3.88 2.19
N ARG A 41 -5.00 -4.98 1.49
CA ARG A 41 -6.24 -5.74 1.65
C ARG A 41 -6.42 -6.28 3.07
N GLU A 42 -5.38 -6.86 3.66
CA GLU A 42 -5.40 -7.36 5.05
C GLU A 42 -5.64 -6.24 6.07
N THR A 43 -5.00 -5.09 5.86
CA THR A 43 -5.16 -3.90 6.70
C THR A 43 -6.60 -3.40 6.64
N LEU A 44 -7.17 -3.24 5.44
CA LEU A 44 -8.54 -2.78 5.26
C LEU A 44 -9.57 -3.76 5.84
N ALA A 45 -9.34 -5.08 5.66
CA ALA A 45 -10.20 -6.09 6.25
C ALA A 45 -10.19 -6.04 7.80
N THR A 46 -9.03 -5.73 8.40
CA THR A 46 -8.91 -5.55 9.85
C THR A 46 -9.63 -4.29 10.33
N ILE A 47 -9.57 -3.19 9.56
CA ILE A 47 -10.29 -1.95 9.88
C ILE A 47 -11.81 -2.16 9.80
N ASP A 48 -12.30 -2.82 8.75
CA ASP A 48 -13.74 -3.08 8.54
C ASP A 48 -14.36 -3.96 9.65
N GLN A 49 -13.54 -4.81 10.30
CA GLN A 49 -13.97 -5.71 11.37
C GLN A 49 -14.02 -5.05 12.77
N ASN A 50 -13.57 -3.81 12.91
CA ASN A 50 -13.49 -3.07 14.19
C ASN A 50 -14.44 -1.87 14.20
#